data_AF-K2F5C7-F1
#
_entry.id   AF-K2F5C7-F1
#
_cell.length_a   1.000
_cell.length_b   1.000
_cell.length_c   1.000
_cell.angle_alpha   90.00
_cell.angle_beta   90.00
_cell.angle_gamma   90.00
#
_symmetry.space_group_name_H-M   'P 1'
#
loop_
_entity.id
_entity.type
_entity.pdbx_description
1 polymer ?
#
loop_
_entity_poly.entity_id
_entity_poly.type
_entity_poly.pdbx_seq_one_letter_code
_entity_poly.pdbx_strand_id
1 'polypeptide(L)' 'PCVGIRATPIAEAMLALVLIDHALRHRAQCGDVVCATPRIPGKIE' A
#
# COMPACT_ATOMS: atom_id res chain seq x y z
N PRO A 1 -28.28 -14.99 -3.78
CA PRO A 1 -27.86 -14.45 -5.11
C PRO A 1 -27.22 -13.04 -4.99
N CYS A 2 -26.23 -12.86 -4.09
CA CYS A 2 -25.51 -11.59 -3.95
C CYS A 2 -24.25 -11.57 -4.81
N VAL A 3 -24.28 -10.83 -5.91
CA VAL A 3 -23.10 -10.69 -6.79
C VAL A 3 -21.93 -9.94 -6.12
N GLY A 4 -22.20 -9.22 -5.03
CA GLY A 4 -21.24 -8.39 -4.31
C GLY A 4 -20.09 -9.15 -3.64
N ILE A 5 -20.26 -10.42 -3.27
CA ILE A 5 -19.16 -11.22 -2.68
C ILE A 5 -18.00 -11.45 -3.65
N ARG A 6 -18.23 -11.27 -4.96
CA ARG A 6 -17.18 -11.38 -5.98
C ARG A 6 -16.41 -10.07 -6.15
N ALA A 7 -16.85 -8.99 -5.50
CA ALA A 7 -16.21 -7.67 -5.62
C ALA A 7 -15.06 -7.47 -4.62
N THR A 8 -14.92 -8.29 -3.59
CA THR A 8 -13.80 -8.24 -2.62
C THR A 8 -12.42 -8.18 -3.27
N PRO A 9 -12.05 -9.09 -4.20
CA PRO A 9 -10.73 -9.02 -4.83
C PRO A 9 -10.54 -7.74 -5.67
N ILE A 10 -11.61 -7.19 -6.23
CA ILE A 10 -11.56 -5.91 -6.96
C ILE A 10 -11.31 -4.76 -5.98
N ALA A 11 -12.02 -4.74 -4.86
CA ALA A 11 -11.86 -3.71 -3.83
C ALA A 11 -10.45 -3.74 -3.21
N GLU A 12 -9.91 -4.93 -2.94
CA GLU A 12 -8.53 -5.11 -2.45
C GLU A 12 -7.51 -4.58 -3.46
N ALA A 13 -7.66 -4.93 -4.75
CA ALA A 13 -6.77 -4.46 -5.80
C ALA A 13 -6.85 -2.93 -5.97
N MET A 14 -8.05 -2.36 -5.98
CA MET A 14 -8.25 -0.91 -6.08
C MET A 14 -7.62 -0.18 -4.89
N LEU A 15 -7.77 -0.71 -3.67
CA LEU A 15 -7.15 -0.14 -2.48
C LEU A 15 -5.62 -0.21 -2.58
N ALA A 16 -5.06 -1.35 -2.98
CA ALA A 16 -3.62 -1.51 -3.17
C ALA A 16 -3.06 -0.51 -4.19
N LEU A 17 -3.76 -0.31 -5.32
CA LEU A 17 -3.39 0.66 -6.36
C LEU A 17 -3.40 2.10 -5.84
N VAL A 18 -4.43 2.49 -5.08
CA VAL A 18 -4.50 3.83 -4.49
C VAL A 18 -3.39 4.05 -3.46
N LEU A 19 -3.11 3.05 -2.62
CA LEU A 19 -2.06 3.12 -1.61
C LEU A 19 -0.68 3.25 -2.25
N ILE A 20 -0.37 2.48 -3.29
CA ILE A 20 0.94 2.55 -3.95
C ILE A 20 1.13 3.87 -4.71
N ASP A 21 0.09 4.39 -5.36
CA ASP A 21 0.12 5.71 -6.01
C ASP A 21 0.43 6.82 -4.99
N HIS A 22 -0.25 6.83 -3.84
CA HIS A 22 0.01 7.81 -2.80
C HIS A 22 1.37 7.64 -2.14
N ALA A 23 1.83 6.40 -1.93
CA ALA A 23 3.16 6.14 -1.40
C ALA A 23 4.26 6.69 -2.34
N LEU A 24 4.10 6.52 -3.65
CA LEU A 24 5.02 7.05 -4.65
C LEU A 24 4.96 8.58 -4.74
N ARG A 25 3.78 9.19 -4.66
CA ARG A 25 3.63 10.66 -4.60
C ARG A 25 4.31 11.26 -3.36
N HIS A 26 4.11 10.63 -2.20
CA HIS A 26 4.79 11.05 -0.97
C HIS A 26 6.31 10.93 -1.12
N ARG A 27 6.81 9.82 -1.68
CA ARG A 27 8.24 9.66 -1.96
C ARG A 27 8.78 10.71 -2.94
N ALA A 28 7.99 11.12 -3.93
CA ALA A 28 8.41 12.14 -4.89
C ALA A 28 8.53 13.53 -4.24
N GLN A 29 7.66 13.87 -3.29
CA GLN A 29 7.67 15.16 -2.61
C GLN A 29 8.64 15.23 -1.42
N CYS A 30 8.85 14.11 -0.73
CA CYS A 30 9.56 14.05 0.56
C CYS A 30 10.64 12.96 0.58
N GLY A 31 11.25 12.65 -0.57
CA GLY A 31 12.16 11.51 -0.73
C GLY A 31 13.46 11.61 0.06
N ASP A 32 13.83 12.82 0.49
CA ASP A 32 15.01 13.16 1.29
C ASP A 32 14.73 13.26 2.79
N VAL A 33 13.45 13.21 3.22
CA VAL A 33 13.06 13.33 4.62
C VAL A 33 13.50 12.09 5.40
N VAL A 34 14.27 12.30 6.48
CA VAL A 34 14.71 11.25 7.40
C VAL A 34 13.68 11.07 8.51
N CYS A 35 13.10 9.87 8.59
CA CYS A 35 12.12 9.51 9.61
C CYS A 35 12.76 8.67 10.74
N ALA A 36 12.28 8.83 11.97
CA ALA A 36 12.73 8.01 13.11
C ALA A 36 12.27 6.53 13.02
N THR A 37 11.31 6.24 12.13
CA THR A 37 10.76 4.89 11.95
C THR A 37 11.85 3.93 11.44
N PRO A 38 12.17 2.84 12.16
CA PRO A 38 13.23 1.94 11.76
C PRO A 38 12.83 1.05 10.57
N ARG A 39 13.81 0.71 9.72
CA ARG A 39 13.64 -0.34 8.70
C ARG A 39 13.87 -1.70 9.35
N ILE A 40 12.78 -2.46 9.54
CA ILE A 40 12.83 -3.79 10.14
C ILE A 40 13.03 -4.83 9.02
N PRO A 41 14.08 -5.69 9.08
CA PRO A 41 14.26 -6.75 8.09
C PRO A 41 13.19 -7.83 8.22
N GLY A 42 12.82 -8.46 7.10
CA GLY A 42 11.92 -9.61 7.10
C GLY A 42 12.57 -10.83 7.77
N LYS A 43 11.78 -11.65 8.46
CA LYS A 43 12.16 -12.99 8.92
C LYS A 43 11.42 -14.02 8.09
N ILE A 44 12.13 -15.04 7.63
CA ILE A 44 11.54 -16.23 7.02
C ILE A 44 11.83 -17.35 8.01
N GLU A 45 10.78 -17.86 8.65
CA GLU A 45 10.77 -19.13 9.41
C GLU A 45 10.03 -20.18 8.58
#